data_AF-A0A2E6KC54-F1
#
_entry.id   AF-A0A2E6KC54-F1
#
_cell.length_a   1.000
_cell.length_b   1.000
_cell.length_c   1.000
_cell.angle_alpha   90.00
_cell.angle_beta   90.00
_cell.angle_gamma   90.00
#
_symmetry.space_group_name_H-M   'P 1'
#
loop_
_entity.id
_entity.type
_entity.pdbx_description
1 polymer ?
#
loop_
_entity_poly.entity_id
_entity_poly.type
_entity_poly.pdbx_seq_one_letter_code
_entity_poly.pdbx_strand_id
1 'polypeptide(L)'
;MTNGWTGGQYSLFRAFFGAYLLVHFAYLAFWAADIFSNEGMIPDASLSPLIGAFPNILAVIDTPAFVTALSSAAAVSAVFFTLGKWDKPAAFFMWLVLASFIGRNPLITNPAMPYAGWMLLAHLFLASAPYGSWAGRGRADPGNGWRLNHGVFVAGWIVLALTYSYSGYTKLLSPSWVAGENISYVLDNPLARDWFLRDFFLMVPPVLLKALTWFILVIELLFAPLALFRGLRPWLWGGMLLVQLGFAFLLNFPDLTIAMLLFHMFTFNPAWLGAKPMSGYVLHYDGSCALCHSTVRFLLAEDRSKQLRFSPLQSGLLENALGQEALAQLGDTIALQTADGRVLTESAAVAMLLDRLGGLWRVGSWMLRLLPRRLADGLYHVVGDRRYRFFGKKADYCPIIPNDLRERFC
;
A
#
# COMPACT_ATOMS: atom_id res chain seq x y z
N MET A 1 17.64 1.66 -10.43
CA MET A 1 17.07 1.64 -9.06
C MET A 1 16.64 0.21 -8.76
N THR A 2 17.42 -0.61 -8.06
CA THR A 2 16.91 -1.94 -7.66
C THR A 2 15.79 -1.75 -6.63
N ASN A 3 14.59 -2.22 -6.95
CA ASN A 3 13.42 -2.10 -6.07
C ASN A 3 13.22 -3.38 -5.23
N GLY A 4 12.79 -3.21 -3.98
CA GLY A 4 12.62 -4.32 -3.02
C GLY A 4 11.25 -5.02 -3.05
N TRP A 5 10.39 -4.71 -4.02
CA TRP A 5 8.96 -5.09 -4.02
C TRP A 5 8.68 -6.55 -4.31
N THR A 6 8.12 -7.27 -3.33
CA THR A 6 7.56 -8.62 -3.48
C THR A 6 6.09 -8.59 -3.89
N GLY A 7 5.57 -9.75 -4.31
CA GLY A 7 4.17 -9.89 -4.72
C GLY A 7 3.18 -9.57 -3.60
N GLY A 8 3.42 -10.02 -2.37
CA GLY A 8 2.55 -9.74 -1.23
C GLY A 8 2.56 -8.27 -0.84
N GLN A 9 3.73 -7.61 -0.84
CA GLN A 9 3.82 -6.16 -0.59
C GLN A 9 3.01 -5.39 -1.62
N TYR A 10 3.13 -5.75 -2.90
CA TYR A 10 2.37 -5.10 -3.96
C TYR A 10 0.86 -5.40 -3.87
N SER A 11 0.47 -6.64 -3.51
CA SER A 11 -0.95 -6.96 -3.26
C SER A 11 -1.55 -6.14 -2.11
N LEU A 12 -0.77 -5.84 -1.08
CA LEU A 12 -1.20 -4.95 0.00
C LEU A 12 -1.44 -3.52 -0.52
N PHE A 13 -0.50 -2.97 -1.29
CA PHE A 13 -0.68 -1.67 -1.97
C PHE A 13 -1.93 -1.67 -2.87
N ARG A 14 -2.08 -2.69 -3.72
CA ARG A 14 -3.21 -2.86 -4.63
C ARG A 14 -4.54 -2.91 -3.88
N ALA A 15 -4.58 -3.61 -2.74
CA ALA A 15 -5.79 -3.70 -1.92
C ALA A 15 -6.17 -2.33 -1.33
N PHE A 16 -5.22 -1.57 -0.78
CA PHE A 16 -5.49 -0.22 -0.29
C PHE A 16 -5.92 0.73 -1.40
N PHE A 17 -5.24 0.69 -2.55
CA PHE A 17 -5.60 1.53 -3.68
C PHE A 17 -6.98 1.17 -4.25
N GLY A 18 -7.28 -0.12 -4.37
CA GLY A 18 -8.59 -0.59 -4.79
C GLY A 18 -9.71 -0.23 -3.82
N ALA A 19 -9.48 -0.32 -2.51
CA ALA A 19 -10.43 0.12 -1.50
C ALA A 19 -10.71 1.62 -1.57
N TYR A 20 -9.66 2.44 -1.79
CA TYR A 20 -9.81 3.87 -2.05
C TYR A 20 -10.68 4.13 -3.29
N LEU A 21 -10.38 3.48 -4.41
CA LEU A 21 -11.16 3.63 -5.64
C LEU A 21 -12.61 3.17 -5.47
N LEU A 22 -12.85 2.10 -4.71
CA LEU A 22 -14.20 1.62 -4.40
C LEU A 22 -14.99 2.69 -3.66
N VAL A 23 -14.43 3.23 -2.57
CA VAL A 23 -15.08 4.30 -1.79
C VAL A 23 -15.30 5.53 -2.67
N HIS A 24 -14.31 5.93 -3.45
CA HIS A 24 -14.38 7.08 -4.35
C HIS A 24 -15.51 6.93 -5.38
N PHE A 25 -15.54 5.84 -6.16
CA PHE A 25 -16.56 5.65 -7.19
C PHE A 25 -17.96 5.38 -6.61
N ALA A 26 -18.05 4.70 -5.45
CA ALA A 26 -19.32 4.48 -4.78
C ALA A 26 -19.91 5.79 -4.25
N TYR A 27 -19.07 6.66 -3.66
CA TYR A 27 -19.49 7.99 -3.24
C TYR A 27 -19.86 8.88 -4.43
N LEU A 28 -19.02 8.86 -5.48
CA LEU A 28 -19.26 9.64 -6.69
C LEU A 28 -20.56 9.24 -7.38
N ALA A 29 -20.96 7.97 -7.32
CA ALA A 29 -22.20 7.49 -7.93
C ALA A 29 -23.46 8.22 -7.43
N PHE A 30 -23.47 8.72 -6.19
CA PHE A 30 -24.60 9.51 -5.67
C PHE A 30 -24.73 10.89 -6.33
N TRP A 31 -23.63 11.45 -6.82
CA TRP A 31 -23.55 12.81 -7.37
C TRP A 31 -23.22 12.82 -8.87
N ALA A 32 -23.01 11.64 -9.47
CA ALA A 32 -22.47 11.52 -10.81
C ALA A 32 -23.37 12.20 -11.85
N ALA A 33 -24.68 12.04 -11.72
CA ALA A 33 -25.67 12.71 -12.56
C ALA A 33 -25.52 14.24 -12.50
N ASP A 34 -25.50 14.83 -11.30
CA ASP A 34 -25.43 16.28 -11.11
C ASP A 34 -24.10 16.86 -11.61
N ILE A 35 -23.03 16.07 -11.60
CA ILE A 35 -21.68 16.54 -11.92
C ILE A 35 -21.33 16.36 -13.42
N PHE A 36 -21.74 15.25 -14.05
CA PHE A 36 -21.25 14.87 -15.38
C PHE A 36 -22.33 14.60 -16.42
N SER A 37 -23.61 14.59 -16.06
CA SER A 37 -24.67 14.33 -17.06
C SER A 37 -25.01 15.57 -17.89
N ASN A 38 -25.79 15.36 -18.95
CA ASN A 38 -26.41 16.41 -19.75
C ASN A 38 -27.45 17.26 -18.99
N GLU A 39 -27.84 16.86 -17.78
CA GLU A 39 -28.69 17.65 -16.85
C GLU A 39 -27.87 18.24 -15.68
N GLY A 40 -26.56 18.00 -15.65
CA GLY A 40 -25.68 18.40 -14.56
C GLY A 40 -25.02 19.77 -14.74
N MET A 41 -23.90 19.97 -14.05
CA MET A 41 -23.15 21.24 -14.02
C MET A 41 -22.78 21.81 -15.40
N ILE A 42 -22.44 20.94 -16.35
CA ILE A 42 -22.13 21.33 -17.73
C ILE A 42 -23.13 20.58 -18.63
N PRO A 43 -24.29 21.15 -18.96
CA PRO A 43 -25.32 20.44 -19.72
C PRO A 43 -24.87 20.02 -21.13
N ASP A 44 -24.10 20.87 -21.80
CA ASP A 44 -23.56 20.57 -23.13
C ASP A 44 -22.09 20.13 -23.03
N ALA A 45 -21.83 18.86 -23.34
CA ALA A 45 -20.51 18.25 -23.30
C ALA A 45 -19.47 18.97 -24.19
N SER A 46 -19.92 19.61 -25.28
CA SER A 46 -19.03 20.33 -26.22
C SER A 46 -18.36 21.56 -25.60
N LEU A 47 -18.91 22.07 -24.48
CA LEU A 47 -18.32 23.18 -23.73
C LEU A 47 -17.03 22.78 -23.00
N SER A 48 -16.81 21.48 -22.76
CA SER A 48 -15.55 21.02 -22.20
C SER A 48 -14.48 20.97 -23.30
N PRO A 49 -13.37 21.73 -23.18
CA PRO A 49 -12.27 21.66 -24.14
C PRO A 49 -11.58 20.29 -24.16
N LEU A 50 -11.83 19.44 -23.15
CA LEU A 50 -11.22 18.12 -23.02
C LEU A 50 -12.11 16.98 -23.52
N ILE A 51 -13.36 17.23 -23.90
CA ILE A 51 -14.31 16.16 -24.27
C ILE A 51 -13.82 15.33 -25.46
N GLY A 52 -13.14 15.98 -26.41
CA GLY A 52 -12.54 15.37 -27.60
C GLY A 52 -11.05 15.09 -27.49
N ALA A 53 -10.41 15.35 -26.35
CA ALA A 53 -8.96 15.18 -26.19
C ALA A 53 -8.53 13.69 -26.21
N PHE A 54 -9.46 12.77 -25.93
CA PHE A 54 -9.28 11.32 -26.05
C PHE A 54 -10.66 10.65 -26.23
N PRO A 55 -10.74 9.36 -26.61
CA PRO A 55 -12.01 8.65 -26.71
C PRO A 55 -12.79 8.63 -25.38
N ASN A 56 -13.84 9.44 -25.29
CA ASN A 56 -14.60 9.65 -24.07
C ASN A 56 -15.98 9.00 -24.16
N ILE A 57 -16.33 8.15 -23.18
CA ILE A 57 -17.62 7.44 -23.15
C ILE A 57 -18.79 8.46 -23.09
N LEU A 58 -18.61 9.54 -22.32
CA LEU A 58 -19.61 10.58 -22.09
C LEU A 58 -19.72 11.59 -23.24
N ALA A 59 -18.88 11.47 -24.27
CA ALA A 59 -19.10 12.19 -25.53
C ALA A 59 -20.20 11.52 -26.39
N VAL A 60 -20.52 10.25 -26.10
CA VAL A 60 -21.49 9.46 -26.87
C VAL A 60 -22.82 9.35 -26.12
N ILE A 61 -22.77 9.11 -24.81
CA ILE A 61 -23.95 8.97 -23.96
C ILE A 61 -23.65 9.49 -22.55
N ASP A 62 -24.41 10.47 -22.10
CA ASP A 62 -24.23 11.14 -20.81
C ASP A 62 -25.55 11.45 -20.09
N THR A 63 -26.59 10.63 -20.30
CA THR A 63 -27.85 10.74 -19.55
C THR A 63 -27.63 10.48 -18.06
N PRO A 64 -28.43 11.07 -17.14
CA PRO A 64 -28.24 10.92 -15.70
C PRO A 64 -28.13 9.46 -15.24
N ALA A 65 -29.03 8.61 -15.73
CA ALA A 65 -29.03 7.18 -15.42
C ALA A 65 -27.76 6.47 -15.90
N PHE A 66 -27.27 6.81 -17.10
CA PHE A 66 -26.08 6.19 -17.66
C PHE A 66 -24.82 6.59 -16.88
N VAL A 67 -24.66 7.87 -16.54
CA VAL A 67 -23.50 8.35 -15.79
C VAL A 67 -23.45 7.71 -14.39
N THR A 68 -24.57 7.63 -13.69
CA THR A 68 -24.68 6.95 -12.39
C THR A 68 -24.37 5.45 -12.50
N ALA A 69 -24.87 4.79 -13.54
CA ALA A 69 -24.54 3.39 -13.82
C ALA A 69 -23.05 3.20 -14.13
N LEU A 70 -22.43 4.12 -14.87
CA LEU A 70 -21.00 4.09 -15.20
C LEU A 70 -20.12 4.21 -13.94
N SER A 71 -20.45 5.14 -13.03
CA SER A 71 -19.74 5.27 -11.74
C SER A 71 -19.93 4.02 -10.87
N SER A 72 -21.16 3.48 -10.82
CA SER A 72 -21.47 2.25 -10.08
C SER A 72 -20.70 1.05 -10.63
N ALA A 73 -20.59 0.91 -11.95
CA ALA A 73 -19.80 -0.13 -12.60
C ALA A 73 -18.29 0.03 -12.29
N ALA A 74 -17.80 1.26 -12.18
CA ALA A 74 -16.41 1.52 -11.78
C ALA A 74 -16.15 1.10 -10.33
N ALA A 75 -17.11 1.35 -9.43
CA ALA A 75 -17.05 0.87 -8.04
C ALA A 75 -17.00 -0.67 -7.97
N VAL A 76 -17.82 -1.37 -8.75
CA VAL A 76 -17.76 -2.84 -8.84
C VAL A 76 -16.41 -3.31 -9.41
N SER A 77 -15.88 -2.62 -10.42
CA SER A 77 -14.55 -2.91 -10.95
C SER A 77 -13.44 -2.73 -9.91
N ALA A 78 -13.57 -1.76 -9.01
CA ALA A 78 -12.63 -1.58 -7.91
C ALA A 78 -12.60 -2.79 -6.96
N VAL A 79 -13.70 -3.52 -6.78
CA VAL A 79 -13.73 -4.78 -6.01
C VAL A 79 -12.87 -5.85 -6.69
N PHE A 80 -13.06 -6.05 -8.00
CA PHE A 80 -12.25 -6.99 -8.78
C PHE A 80 -10.76 -6.65 -8.72
N PHE A 81 -10.42 -5.37 -8.88
CA PHE A 81 -9.08 -4.85 -8.73
C PHE A 81 -8.52 -5.07 -7.31
N THR A 82 -9.30 -4.86 -6.26
CA THR A 82 -8.93 -5.07 -4.84
C THR A 82 -8.66 -6.54 -4.54
N LEU A 83 -9.47 -7.44 -5.08
CA LEU A 83 -9.30 -8.89 -4.88
C LEU A 83 -8.18 -9.47 -5.74
N GLY A 84 -7.81 -8.82 -6.84
CA GLY A 84 -6.76 -9.30 -7.75
C GLY A 84 -7.30 -10.40 -8.65
N LYS A 85 -8.59 -10.28 -9.01
CA LYS A 85 -9.29 -11.13 -9.98
C LYS A 85 -9.71 -10.20 -11.12
N TRP A 86 -9.26 -10.47 -12.34
CA TRP A 86 -9.48 -9.56 -13.48
C TRP A 86 -9.01 -8.12 -13.21
N ASP A 87 -7.93 -7.99 -12.44
CA ASP A 87 -7.38 -6.72 -12.00
C ASP A 87 -6.94 -5.82 -13.15
N LYS A 88 -6.31 -6.38 -14.19
CA LYS A 88 -5.92 -5.59 -15.38
C LYS A 88 -7.11 -5.01 -16.17
N PRO A 89 -8.12 -5.80 -16.61
CA PRO A 89 -9.32 -5.23 -17.22
C PRO A 89 -10.04 -4.22 -16.32
N ALA A 90 -10.16 -4.52 -15.02
CA ALA A 90 -10.77 -3.60 -14.06
C ALA A 90 -10.00 -2.28 -13.94
N ALA A 91 -8.66 -2.33 -13.89
CA ALA A 91 -7.81 -1.15 -13.85
C ALA A 91 -7.97 -0.28 -15.11
N PHE A 92 -7.99 -0.91 -16.29
CA PHE A 92 -8.20 -0.20 -17.55
C PHE A 92 -9.59 0.46 -17.61
N PHE A 93 -10.63 -0.27 -17.21
CA PHE A 93 -11.98 0.27 -17.18
C PHE A 93 -12.12 1.46 -16.23
N MET A 94 -11.64 1.34 -14.98
CA MET A 94 -11.64 2.45 -14.02
C MET A 94 -10.83 3.65 -14.53
N TRP A 95 -9.70 3.40 -15.20
CA TRP A 95 -8.91 4.46 -15.79
C TRP A 95 -9.68 5.20 -16.88
N LEU A 96 -10.36 4.46 -17.77
CA LEU A 96 -11.18 5.03 -18.83
C LEU A 96 -12.36 5.85 -18.28
N VAL A 97 -13.00 5.37 -17.21
CA VAL A 97 -14.08 6.10 -16.52
C VAL A 97 -13.54 7.39 -15.90
N LEU A 98 -12.41 7.33 -15.17
CA LEU A 98 -11.79 8.51 -14.57
C LEU A 98 -11.40 9.55 -15.63
N ALA A 99 -10.78 9.12 -16.73
CA ALA A 99 -10.46 9.98 -17.85
C ALA A 99 -11.74 10.60 -18.45
N SER A 100 -12.81 9.80 -18.61
CA SER A 100 -14.09 10.25 -19.17
C SER A 100 -14.74 11.33 -18.32
N PHE A 101 -14.70 11.18 -16.99
CA PHE A 101 -15.17 12.19 -16.05
C PHE A 101 -14.39 13.49 -16.11
N ILE A 102 -13.04 13.43 -16.15
CA ILE A 102 -12.20 14.64 -16.31
C ILE A 102 -12.47 15.31 -17.66
N GLY A 103 -12.57 14.54 -18.73
CA GLY A 103 -12.87 15.05 -20.06
C GLY A 103 -14.27 15.67 -20.15
N ARG A 104 -15.25 15.13 -19.41
CA ARG A 104 -16.63 15.62 -19.41
C ARG A 104 -16.82 16.87 -18.55
N ASN A 105 -16.12 16.95 -17.43
CA ASN A 105 -16.15 18.10 -16.53
C ASN A 105 -14.74 18.39 -15.99
N PRO A 106 -13.99 19.31 -16.61
CA PRO A 106 -12.64 19.66 -16.16
C PRO A 106 -12.63 20.48 -14.85
N LEU A 107 -13.75 21.06 -14.42
CA LEU A 107 -13.82 21.91 -13.23
C LEU A 107 -13.62 21.14 -11.93
N ILE A 108 -13.83 19.82 -11.94
CA ILE A 108 -13.58 18.99 -10.76
C ILE A 108 -12.09 18.66 -10.59
N THR A 109 -11.25 18.95 -11.58
CA THR A 109 -9.84 18.51 -11.61
C THR A 109 -9.12 18.93 -10.34
N ASN A 110 -8.47 17.96 -9.70
CA ASN A 110 -7.64 18.18 -8.53
C ASN A 110 -6.27 17.50 -8.73
N PRO A 111 -5.22 17.91 -7.98
CA PRO A 111 -3.87 17.38 -8.20
C PRO A 111 -3.72 15.87 -7.91
N ALA A 112 -4.66 15.23 -7.21
CA ALA A 112 -4.62 13.80 -6.89
C ALA A 112 -5.07 12.90 -8.06
N MET A 113 -5.99 13.35 -8.91
CA MET A 113 -6.54 12.51 -9.98
C MET A 113 -5.49 11.99 -10.96
N PRO A 114 -4.51 12.80 -11.43
CA PRO A 114 -3.47 12.30 -12.32
C PRO A 114 -2.66 11.16 -11.71
N TYR A 115 -2.44 11.15 -10.39
CA TYR A 115 -1.74 10.06 -9.71
C TYR A 115 -2.55 8.78 -9.67
N ALA A 116 -3.85 8.87 -9.38
CA ALA A 116 -4.75 7.72 -9.41
C ALA A 116 -4.81 7.12 -10.84
N GLY A 117 -4.99 7.97 -11.85
CA GLY A 117 -4.97 7.55 -13.25
C GLY A 117 -3.64 6.92 -13.65
N TRP A 118 -2.52 7.53 -13.27
CA TRP A 118 -1.20 6.99 -13.55
C TRP A 118 -0.96 5.64 -12.89
N MET A 119 -1.36 5.45 -11.62
CA MET A 119 -1.21 4.17 -10.91
C MET A 119 -2.05 3.06 -11.54
N LEU A 120 -3.25 3.37 -12.03
CA LEU A 120 -4.09 2.41 -12.78
C LEU A 120 -3.42 1.98 -14.09
N LEU A 121 -2.86 2.92 -14.86
CA LEU A 121 -2.09 2.59 -16.07
C LEU A 121 -0.84 1.79 -15.76
N ALA A 122 -0.07 2.21 -14.75
CA ALA A 122 1.14 1.53 -14.31
C ALA A 122 0.87 0.06 -13.97
N HIS A 123 -0.27 -0.24 -13.33
CA HIS A 123 -0.69 -1.60 -13.01
C HIS A 123 -0.79 -2.52 -14.24
N LEU A 124 -1.22 -2.00 -15.40
CA LEU A 124 -1.38 -2.79 -16.63
C LEU A 124 -0.06 -3.42 -17.10
N PHE A 125 1.07 -2.74 -16.84
CA PHE A 125 2.41 -3.14 -17.23
C PHE A 125 3.13 -4.04 -16.22
N LEU A 126 2.46 -4.43 -15.13
CA LEU A 126 3.01 -5.32 -14.13
C LEU A 126 2.75 -6.79 -14.44
N ALA A 127 3.58 -7.67 -13.87
CA ALA A 127 3.34 -9.10 -13.95
C ALA A 127 2.02 -9.47 -13.26
N SER A 128 1.23 -10.33 -13.91
CA SER A 128 -0.07 -10.75 -13.39
C SER A 128 0.07 -11.67 -12.17
N ALA A 129 -0.99 -11.70 -11.36
CA ALA A 129 -1.14 -12.64 -10.25
C ALA A 129 0.01 -12.64 -9.21
N PRO A 130 0.33 -11.49 -8.60
CA PRO A 130 1.22 -11.44 -7.44
C PRO A 130 0.69 -12.28 -6.27
N TYR A 131 1.57 -12.73 -5.37
CA TYR A 131 1.15 -13.38 -4.13
C TYR A 131 0.10 -12.54 -3.38
N GLY A 132 -0.95 -13.18 -2.86
CA GLY A 132 -2.08 -12.51 -2.21
C GLY A 132 -3.20 -12.06 -3.16
N SER A 133 -3.03 -12.16 -4.49
CA SER A 133 -4.14 -11.96 -5.44
C SER A 133 -5.00 -13.21 -5.55
N TRP A 134 -6.27 -13.03 -5.92
CA TRP A 134 -7.17 -14.15 -6.19
C TRP A 134 -6.66 -15.02 -7.35
N ALA A 135 -6.14 -14.42 -8.42
CA ALA A 135 -5.56 -15.14 -9.56
C ALA A 135 -4.27 -15.91 -9.22
N GLY A 136 -3.64 -15.61 -8.09
CA GLY A 136 -2.46 -16.30 -7.56
C GLY A 136 -2.77 -17.45 -6.61
N ARG A 137 -4.03 -17.67 -6.23
CA ARG A 137 -4.40 -18.69 -5.24
C ARG A 137 -4.12 -20.11 -5.73
N GLY A 138 -3.73 -20.99 -4.80
CA GLY A 138 -3.57 -22.43 -5.05
C GLY A 138 -2.29 -22.86 -5.78
N ARG A 139 -1.43 -21.93 -6.22
CA ARG A 139 -0.18 -22.27 -6.92
C ARG A 139 0.79 -23.07 -6.04
N ALA A 140 1.54 -24.00 -6.62
CA ALA A 140 2.55 -24.75 -5.88
C ALA A 140 3.67 -23.83 -5.36
N ASP A 141 4.28 -23.02 -6.24
CA ASP A 141 5.14 -21.89 -5.85
C ASP A 141 4.27 -20.64 -5.58
N PRO A 142 4.17 -20.18 -4.33
CA PRO A 142 3.39 -18.98 -4.01
C PRO A 142 4.07 -17.68 -4.48
N GLY A 143 5.39 -17.65 -4.63
CA GLY A 143 6.14 -16.45 -5.03
C GLY A 143 6.10 -16.19 -6.53
N ASN A 144 6.09 -17.25 -7.35
CA ASN A 144 6.01 -17.22 -8.81
C ASN A 144 7.05 -16.29 -9.47
N GLY A 145 8.20 -16.09 -8.82
CA GLY A 145 9.23 -15.14 -9.24
C GLY A 145 8.75 -13.68 -9.38
N TRP A 146 7.59 -13.30 -8.83
CA TRP A 146 7.00 -11.99 -9.06
C TRP A 146 7.91 -10.87 -8.54
N ARG A 147 8.13 -9.85 -9.38
CA ARG A 147 8.86 -8.62 -9.04
C ARG A 147 8.18 -7.44 -9.69
N LEU A 148 8.25 -6.28 -9.03
CA LEU A 148 7.80 -5.04 -9.63
C LEU A 148 8.72 -4.66 -10.81
N ASN A 149 8.12 -4.42 -11.97
CA ASN A 149 8.84 -4.02 -13.18
C ASN A 149 9.69 -2.77 -12.90
N HIS A 150 10.99 -2.85 -13.20
CA HIS A 150 11.93 -1.78 -12.94
C HIS A 150 11.57 -0.49 -13.68
N GLY A 151 11.12 -0.58 -14.94
CA GLY A 151 10.73 0.59 -15.74
C GLY A 151 9.54 1.32 -15.13
N VAL A 152 8.52 0.57 -14.69
CA VAL A 152 7.34 1.13 -14.00
C VAL A 152 7.73 1.81 -12.69
N PHE A 153 8.62 1.19 -11.90
CA PHE A 153 9.11 1.79 -10.65
C PHE A 153 9.89 3.10 -10.88
N VAL A 154 10.78 3.12 -11.88
CA VAL A 154 11.53 4.33 -12.24
C VAL A 154 10.60 5.41 -12.76
N ALA A 155 9.61 5.06 -13.60
CA ALA A 155 8.62 6.01 -14.09
C ALA A 155 7.81 6.63 -12.94
N GLY A 156 7.44 5.86 -11.91
CA GLY A 156 6.79 6.40 -10.71
C GLY A 156 7.65 7.42 -9.97
N TRP A 157 8.96 7.17 -9.86
CA TRP A 157 9.91 8.12 -9.29
C TRP A 157 10.09 9.38 -10.13
N ILE A 158 10.08 9.26 -11.45
CA ILE A 158 10.14 10.41 -12.37
C ILE A 158 8.88 11.28 -12.17
N VAL A 159 7.70 10.67 -12.15
CA VAL A 159 6.44 11.39 -11.89
C VAL A 159 6.48 12.07 -10.52
N LEU A 160 6.87 11.35 -9.46
CA LEU A 160 7.01 11.93 -8.12
C LEU A 160 7.93 13.15 -8.13
N ALA A 161 9.10 13.01 -8.76
CA ALA A 161 10.13 14.02 -8.76
C ALA A 161 9.75 15.27 -9.55
N LEU A 162 9.18 15.07 -10.74
CA LEU A 162 8.72 16.16 -11.58
C LEU A 162 7.55 16.90 -10.93
N THR A 163 6.57 16.18 -10.35
CA THR A 163 5.43 16.86 -9.75
C THR A 163 5.82 17.65 -8.50
N TYR A 164 6.71 17.13 -7.65
CA TYR A 164 7.20 17.93 -6.51
C TYR A 164 8.01 19.15 -6.94
N SER A 165 8.87 19.00 -7.95
CA SER A 165 9.63 20.14 -8.49
C SER A 165 8.71 21.18 -9.12
N TYR A 166 7.69 20.74 -9.84
CA TYR A 166 6.67 21.62 -10.39
C TYR A 166 5.85 22.30 -9.29
N SER A 167 5.47 21.59 -8.22
CA SER A 167 4.82 22.19 -7.04
C SER A 167 5.71 23.25 -6.38
N GLY A 168 7.01 22.98 -6.23
CA GLY A 168 7.96 23.95 -5.70
C GLY A 168 8.06 25.19 -6.60
N TYR A 169 8.10 25.00 -7.92
CA TYR A 169 8.08 26.09 -8.89
C TYR A 169 6.80 26.93 -8.80
N THR A 170 5.62 26.32 -8.74
CA THR A 170 4.36 27.08 -8.64
C THR A 170 4.23 27.80 -7.30
N LYS A 171 4.74 27.20 -6.21
CA LYS A 171 4.83 27.86 -4.90
C LYS A 171 5.79 29.05 -4.91
N LEU A 172 6.90 28.98 -5.64
CA LEU A 172 7.84 30.09 -5.78
C LEU A 172 7.20 31.34 -6.42
N LEU A 173 6.16 31.15 -7.25
CA LEU A 173 5.39 32.23 -7.84
C LEU A 173 4.36 32.85 -6.88
N SER A 174 4.15 32.26 -5.70
CA SER A 174 3.17 32.72 -4.73
C SER A 174 3.79 33.64 -3.67
N PRO A 175 3.27 34.88 -3.48
CA PRO A 175 3.82 35.81 -2.50
C PRO A 175 3.87 35.28 -1.07
N SER A 176 2.86 34.50 -0.63
CA SER A 176 2.81 33.94 0.73
C SER A 176 3.92 32.92 0.99
N TRP A 177 4.28 32.14 -0.02
CA TRP A 177 5.38 31.16 0.08
C TRP A 177 6.74 31.85 0.10
N VAL A 178 6.94 32.89 -0.73
CA VAL A 178 8.17 33.68 -0.74
C VAL A 178 8.36 34.45 0.57
N ALA A 179 7.30 35.06 1.09
CA ALA A 179 7.31 35.75 2.39
C ALA A 179 7.53 34.80 3.58
N GLY A 180 7.25 33.50 3.38
CA GLY A 180 7.36 32.46 4.39
C GLY A 180 6.16 32.43 5.37
N GLU A 181 5.03 32.98 4.96
CA GLU A 181 3.82 33.13 5.77
C GLU A 181 2.75 32.09 5.43
N ASN A 182 3.00 31.27 4.40
CA ASN A 182 1.98 30.37 3.87
C ASN A 182 1.48 29.34 4.90
N ILE A 183 2.36 28.76 5.72
CA ILE A 183 1.93 27.75 6.71
C ILE A 183 1.04 28.38 7.78
N SER A 184 1.36 29.58 8.27
CA SER A 184 0.48 30.29 9.23
C SER A 184 -0.89 30.60 8.61
N TYR A 185 -0.92 31.11 7.38
CA TYR A 185 -2.20 31.37 6.69
C TYR A 185 -3.03 30.11 6.47
N VAL A 186 -2.38 28.98 6.20
CA VAL A 186 -3.04 27.69 6.03
C VAL A 186 -3.63 27.18 7.36
N LEU A 187 -2.96 27.41 8.49
CA LEU A 187 -3.43 27.01 9.81
C LEU A 187 -4.57 27.90 10.35
N ASP A 188 -4.59 29.17 9.93
CA ASP A 188 -5.65 30.13 10.24
C ASP A 188 -6.87 30.00 9.30
N ASN A 189 -6.75 29.20 8.24
CA ASN A 189 -7.82 29.01 7.26
C ASN A 189 -8.98 28.19 7.84
N PRO A 190 -10.25 28.46 7.48
CA PRO A 190 -11.41 27.66 7.87
C PRO A 190 -11.33 26.16 7.50
N LEU A 191 -10.50 25.80 6.52
CA LEU A 191 -10.26 24.43 6.09
C LEU A 191 -9.24 23.70 6.99
N ALA A 192 -8.59 24.39 7.92
CA ALA A 192 -7.79 23.75 8.94
C ALA A 192 -8.69 22.99 9.93
N ARG A 193 -8.25 21.81 10.33
CA ARG A 193 -8.98 20.96 11.29
C ARG A 193 -8.95 21.60 12.66
N ASP A 194 -10.11 21.72 13.28
CA ASP A 194 -10.25 22.27 14.62
C ASP A 194 -9.96 21.21 15.69
N TRP A 195 -8.68 21.01 16.01
CA TRP A 195 -8.21 20.04 17.01
C TRP A 195 -6.77 20.31 17.48
N PHE A 196 -6.33 19.57 18.52
CA PHE A 196 -5.11 19.84 19.27
C PHE A 196 -3.82 19.99 18.45
N LEU A 197 -3.67 19.30 17.31
CA LEU A 197 -2.47 19.44 16.48
C LEU A 197 -2.40 20.82 15.83
N ARG A 198 -3.53 21.34 15.34
CA ARG A 198 -3.57 22.70 14.78
C ARG A 198 -3.19 23.72 15.86
N ASP A 199 -3.79 23.60 17.04
CA ASP A 199 -3.52 24.52 18.17
C ASP A 199 -2.05 24.47 18.59
N PHE A 200 -1.46 23.28 18.64
CA PHE A 200 -0.04 23.09 18.90
C PHE A 200 0.82 23.85 17.87
N PHE A 201 0.52 23.74 16.58
CA PHE A 201 1.26 24.45 15.53
C PHE A 201 1.06 25.97 15.58
N LEU A 202 -0.10 26.46 16.01
CA LEU A 202 -0.35 27.90 16.21
C LEU A 202 0.43 28.48 17.41
N MET A 203 0.80 27.65 18.38
CA MET A 203 1.67 28.05 19.51
C MET A 203 3.16 28.08 19.13
N VAL A 204 3.55 27.51 17.99
CA VAL A 204 4.94 27.49 17.54
C VAL A 204 5.39 28.92 17.17
N PRO A 205 6.59 29.37 17.62
CA PRO A 205 7.12 30.67 17.26
C PRO A 205 7.06 30.95 15.74
N PRO A 206 6.59 32.14 15.29
CA PRO A 206 6.42 32.46 13.87
C PRO A 206 7.69 32.25 13.03
N VAL A 207 8.87 32.48 13.63
CA VAL A 207 10.17 32.25 12.98
C VAL A 207 10.35 30.79 12.55
N LEU A 208 9.85 29.83 13.34
CA LEU A 208 9.94 28.41 13.01
C LEU A 208 8.94 28.01 11.92
N LEU A 209 7.72 28.54 11.93
CA LEU A 209 6.75 28.34 10.85
C LEU A 209 7.24 28.94 9.51
N LYS A 210 7.93 30.08 9.59
CA LYS A 210 8.61 30.70 8.46
C LYS A 210 9.73 29.85 7.91
N ALA A 211 10.61 29.36 8.77
CA ALA A 211 11.67 28.43 8.40
C ALA A 211 11.12 27.14 7.75
N LEU A 212 10.02 26.59 8.30
CA LEU A 212 9.35 25.42 7.75
C LEU A 212 8.76 25.69 6.35
N THR A 213 8.16 26.87 6.14
CA THR A 213 7.62 27.27 4.83
C THR A 213 8.71 27.29 3.78
N TRP A 214 9.84 27.93 4.07
CA TRP A 214 10.98 27.97 3.15
C TRP A 214 11.65 26.61 2.96
N PHE A 215 11.75 25.80 4.02
CA PHE A 215 12.27 24.45 3.93
C PHE A 215 11.46 23.58 2.96
N ILE A 216 10.13 23.61 3.07
CA ILE A 216 9.23 22.89 2.14
C ILE A 216 9.43 23.42 0.72
N LEU A 217 9.44 24.74 0.53
CA LEU A 217 9.63 25.37 -0.78
C LEU A 217 10.94 24.93 -1.45
N VAL A 218 12.07 25.00 -0.73
CA VAL A 218 13.39 24.64 -1.25
C VAL A 218 13.47 23.15 -1.56
N ILE A 219 12.96 22.28 -0.67
CA ILE A 219 12.99 20.83 -0.92
C ILE A 219 12.12 20.46 -2.11
N GLU A 220 10.91 21.02 -2.23
CA GLU A 220 10.05 20.74 -3.38
C GLU A 220 10.72 21.22 -4.67
N LEU A 221 11.21 22.47 -4.72
CA LEU A 221 11.86 23.03 -5.91
C LEU A 221 13.08 22.22 -6.35
N LEU A 222 13.88 21.74 -5.39
CA LEU A 222 15.09 20.96 -5.65
C LEU A 222 14.84 19.45 -5.67
N PHE A 223 13.58 18.99 -5.60
CA PHE A 223 13.30 17.56 -5.42
C PHE A 223 13.89 16.72 -6.56
N ALA A 224 13.67 17.09 -7.82
CA ALA A 224 14.17 16.35 -8.98
C ALA A 224 15.70 16.25 -9.04
N PRO A 225 16.48 17.35 -8.95
CA PRO A 225 17.94 17.25 -8.95
C PRO A 225 18.46 16.47 -7.73
N LEU A 226 17.86 16.66 -6.55
CA LEU A 226 18.28 15.92 -5.35
C LEU A 226 17.94 14.42 -5.43
N ALA A 227 16.84 14.04 -6.09
CA ALA A 227 16.43 12.65 -6.27
C ALA A 227 17.37 11.84 -7.17
N LEU A 228 18.25 12.49 -7.95
CA LEU A 228 19.30 11.81 -8.71
C LEU A 228 20.32 11.13 -7.78
N PHE A 229 20.57 11.71 -6.60
CA PHE A 229 21.48 11.18 -5.61
C PHE A 229 20.83 10.06 -4.80
N ARG A 230 21.35 8.83 -4.95
CA ARG A 230 20.77 7.61 -4.35
C ARG A 230 20.63 7.69 -2.83
N GLY A 231 21.60 8.29 -2.15
CA GLY A 231 21.62 8.44 -0.69
C GLY A 231 20.57 9.40 -0.16
N LEU A 232 20.11 10.36 -0.97
CA LEU A 232 19.12 11.37 -0.55
C LEU A 232 17.67 10.88 -0.71
N ARG A 233 17.42 9.88 -1.57
CA ARG A 233 16.06 9.39 -1.86
C ARG A 233 15.22 9.00 -0.63
N PRO A 234 15.70 8.20 0.34
CA PRO A 234 14.89 7.87 1.51
C PRO A 234 14.52 9.12 2.33
N TRP A 235 15.42 10.11 2.40
CA TRP A 235 15.18 11.36 3.12
C TRP A 235 14.21 12.28 2.39
N LEU A 236 14.36 12.43 1.07
CA LEU A 236 13.44 13.21 0.24
C LEU A 236 12.03 12.62 0.27
N TRP A 237 11.91 11.31 0.08
CA TRP A 237 10.62 10.61 0.14
C TRP A 237 10.02 10.69 1.54
N GLY A 238 10.81 10.50 2.59
CA GLY A 238 10.36 10.60 3.97
C GLY A 238 9.89 12.01 4.33
N GLY A 239 10.63 13.04 3.91
CA GLY A 239 10.25 14.44 4.10
C GLY A 239 8.93 14.78 3.40
N MET A 240 8.75 14.37 2.14
CA MET A 240 7.50 14.60 1.43
C MET A 240 6.34 13.78 2.00
N LEU A 241 6.57 12.53 2.43
CA LEU A 241 5.56 11.76 3.14
C LEU A 241 5.11 12.49 4.41
N LEU A 242 6.04 13.05 5.20
CA LEU A 242 5.71 13.83 6.40
C LEU A 242 4.89 15.07 6.07
N VAL A 243 5.20 15.76 4.97
CA VAL A 243 4.37 16.89 4.47
C VAL A 243 2.96 16.42 4.13
N GLN A 244 2.80 15.29 3.44
CA GLN A 244 1.47 14.74 3.11
C GLN A 244 0.70 14.31 4.37
N LEU A 245 1.37 13.70 5.35
CA LEU A 245 0.76 13.39 6.64
C LEU A 245 0.36 14.67 7.39
N GLY A 246 1.20 15.71 7.34
CA GLY A 246 0.89 17.04 7.87
C GLY A 246 -0.42 17.58 7.28
N PHE A 247 -0.58 17.52 5.95
CA PHE A 247 -1.85 17.92 5.31
C PHE A 247 -3.03 17.06 5.75
N ALA A 248 -2.86 15.73 5.88
CA ALA A 248 -3.93 14.83 6.32
C ALA A 248 -4.45 15.20 7.72
N PHE A 249 -3.53 15.54 8.61
CA PHE A 249 -3.80 15.82 10.03
C PHE A 249 -4.13 17.28 10.31
N LEU A 250 -3.71 18.23 9.48
CA LEU A 250 -3.94 19.66 9.73
C LEU A 250 -5.06 20.23 8.87
N LEU A 251 -5.33 19.65 7.69
CA LEU A 251 -6.33 20.19 6.76
C LEU A 251 -7.48 19.21 6.50
N ASN A 252 -8.66 19.78 6.28
CA ASN A 252 -9.86 19.06 5.89
C ASN A 252 -9.96 18.97 4.36
N PHE A 253 -8.95 18.36 3.73
CA PHE A 253 -8.90 18.03 2.30
C PHE A 253 -8.71 16.52 2.10
N PRO A 254 -9.79 15.71 2.23
CA PRO A 254 -9.67 14.25 2.30
C PRO A 254 -9.18 13.61 0.99
N ASP A 255 -9.74 14.02 -0.15
CA ASP A 255 -9.52 13.33 -1.43
C ASP A 255 -8.12 13.54 -2.00
N LEU A 256 -7.55 14.74 -1.84
CA LEU A 256 -6.20 15.05 -2.32
C LEU A 256 -5.14 14.20 -1.61
N THR A 257 -5.30 14.03 -0.30
CA THR A 257 -4.22 13.52 0.54
C THR A 257 -4.08 12.01 0.43
N ILE A 258 -5.18 11.26 0.33
CA ILE A 258 -5.14 9.80 0.31
C ILE A 258 -4.47 9.28 -0.97
N ALA A 259 -4.83 9.82 -2.14
CA ALA A 259 -4.21 9.42 -3.41
C ALA A 259 -2.70 9.70 -3.41
N MET A 260 -2.27 10.83 -2.85
CA MET A 260 -0.85 11.14 -2.69
C MET A 260 -0.14 10.18 -1.74
N LEU A 261 -0.74 9.83 -0.60
CA LEU A 261 -0.19 8.84 0.33
C LEU A 261 -0.06 7.46 -0.31
N LEU A 262 -1.04 7.04 -1.13
CA LEU A 262 -0.96 5.81 -1.92
C LEU A 262 0.16 5.88 -2.96
N PHE A 263 0.36 7.02 -3.62
CA PHE A 263 1.47 7.20 -4.53
C PHE A 263 2.85 7.17 -3.83
N HIS A 264 2.92 7.68 -2.59
CA HIS A 264 4.12 7.50 -1.74
C HIS A 264 4.32 6.03 -1.41
N MET A 265 3.26 5.32 -1.01
CA MET A 265 3.33 3.88 -0.76
C MET A 265 3.83 3.12 -1.98
N PHE A 266 3.40 3.48 -3.20
CA PHE A 266 3.88 2.87 -4.45
C PHE A 266 5.36 3.17 -4.75
N THR A 267 5.79 4.41 -4.54
CA THR A 267 7.16 4.86 -4.83
C THR A 267 8.17 4.54 -3.72
N PHE A 268 7.69 4.10 -2.55
CA PHE A 268 8.50 3.54 -1.49
C PHE A 268 9.42 2.45 -2.06
N ASN A 269 10.69 2.46 -1.65
CA ASN A 269 11.60 1.38 -1.99
C ASN A 269 11.78 0.45 -0.79
N PRO A 270 11.21 -0.77 -0.81
CA PRO A 270 11.40 -1.73 0.28
C PRO A 270 12.87 -2.08 0.54
N ALA A 271 13.77 -1.83 -0.41
CA ALA A 271 15.22 -2.02 -0.22
C ALA A 271 15.83 -1.05 0.81
N TRP A 272 15.20 0.10 1.11
CA TRP A 272 15.64 0.99 2.20
C TRP A 272 15.49 0.31 3.57
N LEU A 273 14.48 -0.55 3.71
CA LEU A 273 14.28 -1.41 4.87
C LEU A 273 14.65 -2.85 4.52
N GLY A 274 15.87 -3.05 4.02
CA GLY A 274 16.31 -4.32 3.46
C GLY A 274 16.13 -5.53 4.38
N ALA A 275 15.80 -6.68 3.79
CA ALA A 275 15.65 -7.95 4.49
C ALA A 275 16.94 -8.33 5.25
N LYS A 276 16.79 -8.97 6.40
CA LYS A 276 17.90 -9.49 7.20
C LYS A 276 18.03 -11.00 6.93
N PRO A 277 19.26 -11.54 6.93
CA PRO A 277 19.46 -12.98 6.73
C PRO A 277 18.72 -13.80 7.79
N MET A 278 18.23 -14.96 7.37
CA MET A 278 17.53 -15.94 8.21
C MET A 278 18.26 -17.30 8.21
N SER A 279 19.55 -17.32 7.88
CA SER A 279 20.37 -18.53 8.01
C SER A 279 20.31 -19.08 9.43
N GLY A 280 20.03 -20.38 9.57
CA GLY A 280 19.87 -21.05 10.86
C GLY A 280 18.50 -20.87 11.52
N TYR A 281 17.56 -20.15 10.90
CA TYR A 281 16.19 -20.04 11.40
C TYR A 281 15.32 -21.19 10.90
N VAL A 282 14.53 -21.78 11.80
CA VAL A 282 13.56 -22.84 11.50
C VAL A 282 12.19 -22.43 12.03
N LEU A 283 11.21 -22.35 11.13
CA LEU A 283 9.82 -22.20 11.50
C LEU A 283 9.18 -23.56 11.69
N HIS A 284 8.77 -23.82 12.92
CA HIS A 284 7.98 -24.97 13.30
C HIS A 284 6.49 -24.64 13.20
N TYR A 285 5.72 -25.49 12.53
CA TYR A 285 4.31 -25.23 12.25
C TYR A 285 3.47 -26.51 12.30
N ASP A 286 2.17 -26.38 12.57
CA ASP A 286 1.24 -27.51 12.55
C ASP A 286 0.80 -27.83 11.11
N GLY A 287 1.19 -29.01 10.60
CA GLY A 287 0.82 -29.49 9.26
C GLY A 287 -0.67 -29.81 9.07
N SER A 288 -1.45 -29.94 10.15
CA SER A 288 -2.90 -30.16 10.05
C SER A 288 -3.69 -28.85 9.91
N CYS A 289 -3.04 -27.70 10.13
CA CYS A 289 -3.67 -26.39 10.23
C CYS A 289 -3.58 -25.58 8.92
N ALA A 290 -4.74 -25.22 8.36
CA ALA A 290 -4.81 -24.41 7.13
C ALA A 290 -4.23 -23.00 7.28
N LEU A 291 -4.32 -22.39 8.48
CA LEU A 291 -3.72 -21.10 8.79
C LEU A 291 -2.19 -21.19 8.82
N CYS A 292 -1.63 -22.25 9.42
CA CYS A 292 -0.19 -22.51 9.42
C CYS A 292 0.33 -22.72 8.00
N HIS A 293 -0.39 -23.48 7.16
CA HIS A 293 -0.06 -23.62 5.74
C HIS A 293 -0.07 -22.28 5.00
N SER A 294 -1.04 -21.42 5.29
CA SER A 294 -1.12 -20.08 4.67
C SER A 294 0.06 -19.21 5.09
N THR A 295 0.50 -19.33 6.34
CA THR A 295 1.67 -18.64 6.89
C THR A 295 2.97 -19.11 6.24
N VAL A 296 3.17 -20.42 6.08
CA VAL A 296 4.32 -21.00 5.36
C VAL A 296 4.35 -20.50 3.92
N ARG A 297 3.20 -20.50 3.23
CA ARG A 297 3.10 -20.00 1.85
C ARG A 297 3.42 -18.51 1.72
N PHE A 298 2.99 -17.70 2.69
CA PHE A 298 3.37 -16.30 2.78
C PHE A 298 4.87 -16.14 2.92
N LEU A 299 5.49 -16.85 3.85
CA LEU A 299 6.93 -16.78 4.08
C LEU A 299 7.74 -17.30 2.89
N LEU A 300 7.26 -18.33 2.19
CA LEU A 300 7.85 -18.80 0.94
C LEU A 300 7.86 -17.72 -0.16
N ALA A 301 6.76 -16.98 -0.30
CA ALA A 301 6.62 -15.92 -1.31
C ALA A 301 7.42 -14.66 -0.97
N GLU A 302 7.56 -14.35 0.32
CA GLU A 302 8.14 -13.09 0.78
C GLU A 302 9.62 -13.18 1.18
N ASP A 303 10.09 -14.37 1.60
CA ASP A 303 11.49 -14.59 1.92
C ASP A 303 12.36 -14.67 0.66
N ARG A 304 12.82 -13.49 0.22
CA ARG A 304 13.74 -13.34 -0.91
C ARG A 304 15.11 -13.96 -0.68
N SER A 305 15.53 -14.10 0.57
CA SER A 305 16.83 -14.69 0.90
C SER A 305 16.83 -16.19 0.72
N LYS A 306 15.65 -16.83 0.72
CA LYS A 306 15.44 -18.28 0.66
C LYS A 306 16.19 -19.04 1.78
N GLN A 307 16.42 -18.39 2.92
CA GLN A 307 17.20 -18.94 4.02
C GLN A 307 16.33 -19.54 5.13
N LEU A 308 15.08 -19.09 5.26
CA LEU A 308 14.18 -19.63 6.28
C LEU A 308 13.78 -21.06 5.92
N ARG A 309 14.00 -21.96 6.88
CA ARG A 309 13.60 -23.37 6.80
C ARG A 309 12.27 -23.59 7.54
N PHE A 310 11.56 -24.62 7.14
CA PHE A 310 10.26 -25.00 7.69
C PHE A 310 10.29 -26.44 8.16
N SER A 311 9.74 -26.72 9.33
CA SER A 311 9.59 -28.09 9.81
C SER A 311 8.18 -28.28 10.39
N PRO A 312 7.43 -29.31 9.98
CA PRO A 312 6.16 -29.61 10.63
C PRO A 312 6.43 -30.10 12.06
N LEU A 313 5.58 -29.71 13.02
CA LEU A 313 5.68 -30.16 14.42
C LEU A 313 5.65 -31.68 14.53
N GLN A 314 4.94 -32.35 13.61
CA GLN A 314 4.83 -33.81 13.53
C GLN A 314 6.13 -34.53 13.15
N SER A 315 7.19 -33.81 12.74
CA SER A 315 8.50 -34.41 12.44
C SER A 315 9.29 -34.85 13.68
N GLY A 316 8.91 -34.37 14.87
CA GLY A 316 9.65 -34.59 16.12
C GLY A 316 10.92 -33.75 16.25
N LEU A 317 11.27 -32.90 15.26
CA LEU A 317 12.51 -32.12 15.27
C LEU A 317 12.53 -31.08 16.41
N LEU A 318 11.41 -30.42 16.66
CA LEU A 318 11.27 -29.47 17.78
C LEU A 318 11.27 -30.18 19.14
N GLU A 319 10.66 -31.37 19.22
CA GLU A 319 10.62 -32.19 20.43
C GLU A 319 12.04 -32.57 20.87
N ASN A 320 12.88 -32.97 19.92
CA ASN A 320 14.29 -33.29 20.17
C ASN A 320 15.11 -32.07 20.60
N ALA A 321 14.71 -30.85 20.21
CA ALA A 321 15.43 -29.62 20.53
C ALA A 321 15.04 -29.02 21.89
N LEU A 322 13.78 -29.18 22.33
CA LEU A 322 13.25 -28.54 23.54
C LEU A 322 12.89 -29.51 24.67
N GLY A 323 12.72 -30.81 24.37
CA GLY A 323 12.14 -31.78 25.28
C GLY A 323 10.61 -31.73 25.32
N GLN A 324 9.97 -32.83 25.74
CA GLN A 324 8.51 -33.00 25.71
C GLN A 324 7.75 -31.98 26.57
N GLU A 325 8.26 -31.63 27.76
CA GLU A 325 7.59 -30.69 28.66
C GLU A 325 7.52 -29.27 28.08
N ALA A 326 8.61 -28.79 27.47
CA ALA A 326 8.63 -27.49 26.83
C ALA A 326 7.76 -27.46 25.56
N LEU A 327 7.66 -28.57 24.84
CA LEU A 327 6.75 -28.71 23.69
C LEU A 327 5.28 -28.68 24.11
N ALA A 328 4.92 -29.35 25.21
CA ALA A 328 3.56 -29.32 25.75
C ALA A 328 3.12 -27.91 26.16
N GLN A 329 4.06 -27.07 26.63
CA GLN A 329 3.80 -25.67 26.97
C GLN A 329 3.63 -24.74 25.75
N LEU A 330 4.15 -25.14 24.58
CA LEU A 330 4.05 -24.35 23.34
C LEU A 330 2.65 -24.40 22.70
N GLY A 331 1.89 -25.46 22.97
CA GLY A 331 0.59 -25.72 22.35
C GLY A 331 0.67 -25.80 20.82
N ASP A 332 -0.48 -25.67 20.14
CA ASP A 332 -0.56 -25.73 18.68
C ASP A 332 -0.17 -24.42 17.96
N THR A 333 0.83 -23.70 18.48
CA THR A 333 1.22 -22.38 17.99
C THR A 333 2.38 -22.48 16.99
N ILE A 334 2.55 -21.46 16.13
CA ILE A 334 3.78 -21.38 15.34
C ILE A 334 4.95 -21.04 16.27
N ALA A 335 6.06 -21.78 16.12
CA ALA A 335 7.27 -21.59 16.90
C ALA A 335 8.45 -21.29 15.97
N LEU A 336 9.17 -20.20 16.24
CA LEU A 336 10.34 -19.80 15.49
C LEU A 336 11.59 -20.12 16.29
N GLN A 337 12.36 -21.09 15.83
CA GLN A 337 13.71 -21.32 16.33
C GLN A 337 14.67 -20.36 15.63
N THR A 338 15.40 -19.59 16.44
CA THR A 338 16.43 -18.64 16.00
C THR A 338 17.77 -19.33 15.82
N ALA A 339 18.69 -18.69 15.09
CA ALA A 339 20.02 -19.25 14.84
C ALA A 339 20.86 -19.51 16.11
N ASP A 340 20.58 -18.79 17.19
CA ASP A 340 21.18 -18.94 18.51
C ASP A 340 20.43 -19.92 19.43
N GLY A 341 19.47 -20.68 18.88
CA GLY A 341 18.76 -21.75 19.60
C GLY A 341 17.57 -21.29 20.43
N ARG A 342 17.31 -19.98 20.57
CA ARG A 342 16.10 -19.50 21.25
C ARG A 342 14.86 -19.83 20.43
N VAL A 343 13.78 -20.20 21.12
CA VAL A 343 12.46 -20.42 20.51
C VAL A 343 11.54 -19.27 20.86
N LEU A 344 11.04 -18.59 19.84
CA LEU A 344 10.07 -17.51 19.94
C LEU A 344 8.70 -18.04 19.52
N THR A 345 7.65 -17.53 20.15
CA THR A 345 6.27 -17.94 19.93
C THR A 345 5.36 -16.73 19.73
N GLU A 346 4.10 -16.98 19.37
CA GLU A 346 3.03 -15.98 19.39
C GLU A 346 3.39 -14.69 18.63
N SER A 347 3.02 -13.51 19.17
CA SER A 347 3.29 -12.22 18.54
C SER A 347 4.79 -11.94 18.40
N ALA A 348 5.63 -12.50 19.28
CA ALA A 348 7.08 -12.31 19.22
C ALA A 348 7.72 -13.03 18.01
N ALA A 349 7.26 -14.25 17.70
CA ALA A 349 7.68 -14.98 16.50
C ALA A 349 7.25 -14.23 15.23
N VAL A 350 5.98 -13.79 15.17
CA VAL A 350 5.44 -13.03 14.03
C VAL A 350 6.21 -11.73 13.82
N ALA A 351 6.42 -10.95 14.89
CA ALA A 351 7.17 -9.70 14.82
C ALA A 351 8.62 -9.92 14.37
N MET A 352 9.27 -11.00 14.80
CA MET A 352 10.62 -11.34 14.36
C MET A 352 10.66 -11.68 12.87
N LEU A 353 9.76 -12.54 12.38
CA LEU A 353 9.68 -12.90 10.96
C LEU A 353 9.45 -11.67 10.08
N LEU A 354 8.46 -10.84 10.43
CA LEU A 354 8.15 -9.62 9.68
C LEU A 354 9.32 -8.63 9.65
N ASP A 355 10.06 -8.47 10.75
CA ASP A 355 11.27 -7.62 10.77
C ASP A 355 12.37 -8.17 9.86
N ARG A 356 12.54 -9.50 9.81
CA ARG A 356 13.54 -10.17 8.96
C ARG A 356 13.18 -10.08 7.48
N LEU A 357 11.90 -10.17 7.12
CA LEU A 357 11.43 -10.01 5.72
C LEU A 357 11.72 -8.62 5.14
N GLY A 358 11.76 -7.56 5.97
CA GLY A 358 12.06 -6.21 5.52
C GLY A 358 10.88 -5.50 4.81
N GLY A 359 11.15 -4.36 4.19
CA GLY A 359 10.15 -3.62 3.41
C GLY A 359 8.93 -3.18 4.24
N LEU A 360 7.74 -3.28 3.63
CA LEU A 360 6.47 -3.00 4.32
C LEU A 360 6.22 -3.97 5.48
N TRP A 361 6.77 -5.19 5.44
CA TRP A 361 6.64 -6.14 6.54
C TRP A 361 7.39 -5.69 7.79
N ARG A 362 8.56 -5.06 7.64
CA ARG A 362 9.27 -4.46 8.77
C ARG A 362 8.46 -3.34 9.42
N VAL A 363 7.77 -2.52 8.62
CA VAL A 363 6.83 -1.51 9.15
C VAL A 363 5.71 -2.19 9.94
N GLY A 364 5.14 -3.28 9.41
CA GLY A 364 4.16 -4.09 10.14
C GLY A 364 4.71 -4.67 11.46
N SER A 365 5.98 -5.08 11.50
CA SER A 365 6.66 -5.51 12.73
C SER A 365 6.73 -4.38 13.76
N TRP A 366 7.08 -3.16 13.35
CA TRP A 366 7.13 -2.01 14.25
C TRP A 366 5.75 -1.67 14.81
N MET A 367 4.72 -1.69 13.96
CA MET A 367 3.33 -1.47 14.39
C MET A 367 2.87 -2.54 15.38
N LEU A 368 3.21 -3.80 15.15
CA LEU A 368 2.89 -4.90 16.07
C LEU A 368 3.59 -4.75 17.42
N ARG A 369 4.86 -4.31 17.43
CA ARG A 369 5.64 -4.09 18.66
C ARG A 369 5.21 -2.85 19.45
N LEU A 370 4.52 -1.91 18.82
CA LEU A 370 3.94 -0.74 19.50
C LEU A 370 2.73 -1.13 20.37
N LEU A 371 2.06 -2.24 20.04
CA LEU A 371 0.94 -2.74 20.81
C LEU A 371 1.43 -3.43 22.10
N PRO A 372 0.81 -3.18 23.28
CA PRO A 372 1.12 -3.91 24.50
C PRO A 372 1.06 -5.41 24.29
N ARG A 373 2.08 -6.14 24.77
CA ARG A 373 2.22 -7.59 24.54
C ARG A 373 0.97 -8.39 24.91
N ARG A 374 0.30 -8.04 26.01
CA ARG A 374 -0.97 -8.68 26.43
C ARG A 374 -2.08 -8.59 25.37
N LEU A 375 -2.16 -7.45 24.67
CA LEU A 375 -3.15 -7.27 23.59
C LEU A 375 -2.74 -8.03 22.33
N ALA A 376 -1.44 -7.99 21.97
CA ALA A 376 -0.93 -8.71 20.81
C ALA A 376 -1.09 -10.23 20.96
N ASP A 377 -0.71 -10.78 22.12
CA ASP A 377 -0.84 -12.21 22.42
C ASP A 377 -2.32 -12.59 22.61
N GLY A 378 -3.15 -11.71 23.20
CA GLY A 378 -4.61 -11.91 23.27
C GLY A 378 -5.28 -12.03 21.89
N LEU A 379 -4.94 -11.14 20.95
CA LEU A 379 -5.40 -11.24 19.56
C LEU A 379 -4.91 -12.54 18.89
N TYR A 380 -3.66 -12.93 19.16
CA TYR A 380 -3.08 -14.15 18.64
C TYR A 380 -3.84 -15.39 19.13
N HIS A 381 -4.17 -15.49 20.43
CA HIS A 381 -4.96 -16.59 20.97
C HIS A 381 -6.37 -16.64 20.39
N VAL A 382 -7.06 -15.50 20.24
CA VAL A 382 -8.40 -15.46 19.62
C VAL A 382 -8.39 -16.03 18.20
N VAL A 383 -7.35 -15.73 17.42
CA VAL A 383 -7.17 -16.28 16.07
C VAL A 383 -6.83 -17.77 16.15
N GLY A 384 -5.93 -18.16 17.06
CA GLY A 384 -5.52 -19.54 17.30
C GLY A 384 -6.68 -20.46 17.66
N ASP A 385 -7.48 -20.09 18.66
CA ASP A 385 -8.60 -20.89 19.17
C ASP A 385 -9.70 -21.09 18.14
N ARG A 386 -9.87 -20.10 17.24
CA ARG A 386 -10.89 -20.14 16.19
C ARG A 386 -10.35 -20.63 14.85
N ARG A 387 -9.06 -21.00 14.76
CA ARG A 387 -8.40 -21.25 13.47
C ARG A 387 -9.03 -22.39 12.68
N TYR A 388 -9.40 -23.50 13.32
CA TYR A 388 -10.06 -24.61 12.64
C TYR A 388 -11.49 -24.28 12.22
N ARG A 389 -12.17 -23.40 12.98
CA ARG A 389 -13.52 -22.95 12.66
C ARG A 389 -13.56 -22.00 11.47
N PHE A 390 -12.57 -21.12 11.34
CA PHE A 390 -12.52 -20.13 10.26
C PHE A 390 -11.76 -20.58 9.03
N PHE A 391 -10.70 -21.38 9.20
CA PHE A 391 -9.81 -21.76 8.10
C PHE A 391 -9.88 -23.25 7.74
N GLY A 392 -10.51 -24.08 8.58
CA GLY A 392 -10.62 -25.52 8.37
C GLY A 392 -9.34 -26.30 8.70
N LYS A 393 -9.40 -27.61 8.49
CA LYS A 393 -8.26 -28.54 8.57
C LYS A 393 -7.78 -28.91 7.17
N LYS A 394 -6.48 -29.20 7.04
CA LYS A 394 -5.90 -29.79 5.83
C LYS A 394 -5.94 -31.32 5.95
N ALA A 395 -6.36 -32.00 4.88
CA ALA A 395 -6.38 -33.46 4.83
C ALA A 395 -4.96 -34.06 4.76
N ASP A 396 -4.05 -33.37 4.06
CA ASP A 396 -2.66 -33.80 3.89
C ASP A 396 -1.71 -32.93 4.73
N TYR A 397 -0.91 -33.58 5.57
CA TYR A 397 0.09 -32.94 6.43
C TYR A 397 1.28 -32.34 5.65
N CYS A 398 1.53 -32.83 4.43
CA CYS A 398 2.64 -32.39 3.59
C CYS A 398 2.10 -31.78 2.28
N PRO A 399 2.37 -30.50 2.00
CA PRO A 399 2.02 -29.94 0.70
C PRO A 399 2.81 -30.64 -0.42
N ILE A 400 2.25 -30.72 -1.62
CA ILE A 400 3.03 -31.08 -2.80
C ILE A 400 4.03 -29.94 -3.05
N ILE A 401 5.28 -30.17 -2.66
CA ILE A 401 6.36 -29.18 -2.71
C ILE A 401 7.13 -29.34 -4.04
N PRO A 402 7.19 -28.29 -4.88
CA PRO A 402 8.08 -28.23 -6.03
C PRO A 402 9.53 -28.58 -5.67
N ASN A 403 10.27 -29.24 -6.57
CA ASN A 403 11.63 -29.72 -6.28
C ASN A 403 12.56 -28.60 -5.79
N ASP A 404 12.42 -27.39 -6.33
CA ASP A 404 13.20 -26.19 -5.97
C ASP A 404 12.92 -25.65 -4.57
N LEU A 405 11.81 -26.06 -3.94
CA LEU A 405 11.44 -25.66 -2.59
C LEU A 405 11.71 -26.74 -1.55
N ARG A 406 12.05 -27.98 -1.95
CA ARG A 406 12.28 -29.10 -1.01
C ARG A 406 13.41 -28.84 -0.02
N GLU A 407 14.47 -28.17 -0.45
CA GLU A 407 15.61 -27.80 0.40
C GLU A 407 15.23 -26.86 1.56
N ARG A 408 14.06 -26.21 1.48
CA ARG A 408 13.55 -25.35 2.54
C ARG A 408 12.78 -26.09 3.61
N PHE A 409 12.47 -27.37 3.42
CA PHE A 409 11.73 -28.19 4.39
C PHE A 409 12.70 -29.18 5.07
N CYS A 410 12.61 -29.29 6.39
CA CYS A 410 13.45 -30.14 7.23
C CYS A 410 12.66 -31.26 7.87
#